data_AF-A0A814MG45-F1
#
_entry.id   AF-A0A814MG45-F1
#
_cell.length_a   1.000
_cell.length_b   1.000
_cell.length_c   1.000
_cell.angle_alpha   90.00
_cell.angle_beta   90.00
_cell.angle_gamma   90.00
#
_symmetry.space_group_name_H-M   'P 1'
#
loop_
_entity.id
_entity.type
_entity.pdbx_description
1 polymer ?
#
loop_
_entity_poly.entity_id
_entity_poly.type
_entity_poly.pdbx_seq_one_letter_code
_entity_poly.pdbx_strand_id
1 'polypeptide(L)'
;MPEIAGDYCRLHSIQLLEVIISPVNEFYNKTSLTPATHRIEMLQAAIYNDNKWLSVDTWEAEQPFWTPVNLVLDHHYKIIKQKYGEDTELRLLAGSDLVQTMLNPTKWSPKFVNYITRTYGITCITRSSDTEVNRGDSIIEYITKEMPNQWKQHVEFIVDTMTNDISSTKVRAQLAEGYSVKYIVPDVAIAIIYYYGLYNSTAPTALVT
;
A
#
# COMPACT_ATOMS: atom_id res chain seq x y z
N MET A 1 -0.10 7.35 3.04
CA MET A 1 -0.26 6.16 3.90
C MET A 1 0.90 6.00 4.87
N PRO A 2 2.18 5.86 4.46
CA PRO A 2 3.29 5.73 5.42
C PRO A 2 3.30 6.87 6.45
N GLU A 3 3.30 8.14 6.01
CA GLU A 3 3.31 9.30 6.92
C GLU A 3 2.16 9.28 7.94
N ILE A 4 0.95 8.89 7.51
CA ILE A 4 -0.23 8.80 8.39
C ILE A 4 -0.01 7.72 9.48
N ALA A 5 0.55 6.57 9.10
CA ALA A 5 0.93 5.55 10.07
C ALA A 5 2.05 6.04 11.01
N GLY A 6 3.02 6.79 10.49
CA GLY A 6 4.09 7.42 11.28
C GLY A 6 3.56 8.41 12.31
N ASP A 7 2.63 9.28 11.91
CA ASP A 7 1.98 10.21 12.82
C ASP A 7 1.14 9.48 13.88
N TYR A 8 0.39 8.45 13.49
CA TYR A 8 -0.33 7.61 14.44
C TYR A 8 0.62 6.99 15.47
N CYS A 9 1.71 6.37 15.04
CA CYS A 9 2.70 5.79 15.95
C CYS A 9 3.26 6.84 16.92
N ARG A 10 3.66 8.01 16.41
CA ARG A 10 4.17 9.12 17.22
C ARG A 10 3.16 9.61 18.25
N LEU A 11 1.90 9.79 17.87
CA LEU A 11 0.84 10.27 18.76
C LEU A 11 0.45 9.24 19.83
N HIS A 12 0.61 7.95 19.55
CA HIS A 12 0.31 6.85 20.47
C HIS A 12 1.55 6.32 21.21
N SER A 13 2.68 7.03 21.16
CA SER A 13 3.95 6.62 21.80
C SER A 13 4.44 5.23 21.36
N ILE A 14 4.12 4.84 20.13
CA ILE A 14 4.65 3.65 19.48
C ILE A 14 5.93 4.03 18.74
N GLN A 15 7.02 3.31 19.00
CA GLN A 15 8.27 3.50 18.27
C GLN A 15 8.16 2.87 16.88
N LEU A 16 7.99 3.69 15.85
CA LEU A 16 8.08 3.23 14.47
C LEU A 16 9.54 3.05 14.08
N LEU A 17 9.93 1.82 13.75
CA LEU A 17 11.29 1.48 13.33
C LEU A 17 11.47 1.59 11.82
N GLU A 18 10.53 1.02 11.06
CA GLU A 18 10.60 0.95 9.60
C GLU A 18 9.22 0.74 8.98
N VAL A 19 8.99 1.28 7.78
CA VAL A 19 7.90 0.92 6.87
C VAL A 19 8.53 0.42 5.58
N ILE A 20 8.13 -0.77 5.17
CA ILE A 20 8.65 -1.45 3.99
C ILE A 20 7.58 -1.41 2.90
N ILE A 21 7.92 -0.85 1.75
CA ILE A 21 7.14 -0.96 0.52
C ILE A 21 7.61 -2.21 -0.22
N SER A 22 6.74 -3.22 -0.31
CA SER A 22 6.98 -4.46 -1.07
C SER A 22 6.20 -4.41 -2.38
N PRO A 23 6.84 -4.20 -3.54
CA PRO A 23 6.15 -4.19 -4.83
C PRO A 23 5.76 -5.61 -5.21
N VAL A 24 4.49 -5.80 -5.57
CA VAL A 24 3.98 -7.12 -6.00
C VAL A 24 4.76 -7.71 -7.17
N ASN A 25 4.86 -9.03 -7.23
CA ASN A 25 5.41 -9.74 -8.38
C ASN A 25 4.57 -9.54 -9.66
N GLU A 26 5.22 -9.59 -10.84
CA GLU A 26 4.54 -9.39 -12.13
C GLU A 26 3.54 -10.50 -12.50
N PHE A 27 3.71 -11.72 -11.98
CA PHE A 27 2.78 -12.83 -12.18
C PHE A 27 1.47 -12.71 -11.38
N TYR A 28 1.21 -11.57 -10.73
CA TYR A 28 -0.09 -11.25 -10.13
C TYR A 28 -1.23 -11.18 -11.16
N ASN A 29 -0.93 -11.22 -12.46
CA ASN A 29 -1.91 -11.31 -13.56
C ASN A 29 -2.92 -10.15 -13.62
N LYS A 30 -2.56 -8.99 -13.07
CA LYS A 30 -3.34 -7.77 -13.24
C LYS A 30 -3.03 -7.17 -14.62
N THR A 31 -4.03 -7.04 -15.47
CA THR A 31 -3.90 -6.65 -16.90
C THR A 31 -3.15 -5.33 -17.14
N SER A 32 -3.19 -4.40 -16.18
CA SER A 32 -2.53 -3.09 -16.28
C SER A 32 -1.25 -2.98 -15.43
N LEU A 33 -0.69 -4.11 -14.99
CA LEU A 33 0.50 -4.13 -14.15
C LEU A 33 1.76 -3.92 -15.00
N THR A 34 2.43 -2.80 -14.76
CA THR A 34 3.76 -2.52 -15.31
C THR A 34 4.79 -3.52 -14.77
N PRO A 35 5.81 -3.90 -15.57
CA PRO A 35 6.94 -4.69 -15.11
C PRO A 35 7.49 -4.24 -13.75
N ALA A 36 7.92 -5.21 -12.94
CA ALA A 36 8.38 -4.93 -11.58
C ALA A 36 9.57 -3.98 -11.53
N THR A 37 10.49 -4.09 -12.49
CA THR A 37 11.68 -3.23 -12.64
C THR A 37 11.32 -1.75 -12.64
N HIS A 38 10.38 -1.32 -13.49
CA HIS A 38 9.96 0.08 -13.54
C HIS A 38 9.24 0.54 -12.28
N ARG A 39 8.46 -0.34 -11.63
CA ARG A 39 7.79 0.01 -10.37
C ARG A 39 8.79 0.19 -9.23
N ILE A 40 9.78 -0.69 -9.13
CA ILE A 40 10.87 -0.60 -8.15
C ILE A 40 11.63 0.70 -8.37
N GLU A 41 12.01 1.01 -9.62
CA GLU A 41 12.75 2.22 -9.96
C GLU A 41 11.97 3.49 -9.59
N MET A 42 10.67 3.55 -9.94
CA MET A 42 9.80 4.67 -9.55
C MET A 42 9.70 4.83 -8.04
N LEU A 43 9.58 3.72 -7.30
CA LEU A 43 9.46 3.75 -5.84
C LEU A 43 10.77 4.20 -5.18
N GLN A 44 11.90 3.63 -5.58
CA GLN A 44 13.22 3.98 -5.06
C GLN A 44 13.55 5.45 -5.35
N ALA A 45 13.28 5.93 -6.57
CA ALA A 45 13.46 7.34 -6.92
C ALA A 45 12.54 8.25 -6.09
N ALA A 46 11.28 7.87 -5.89
CA ALA A 46 10.31 8.66 -5.13
C ALA A 46 10.72 8.87 -3.66
N ILE A 47 11.44 7.92 -3.07
CA ILE A 47 11.90 8.00 -1.68
C ILE A 47 13.40 8.31 -1.53
N TYR A 48 14.13 8.53 -2.63
CA TYR A 48 15.59 8.61 -2.62
C TYR A 48 16.15 9.70 -1.68
N ASN A 49 15.51 10.86 -1.65
CA ASN A 49 15.92 11.97 -0.78
C ASN A 49 15.27 11.91 0.61
N ASP A 50 14.43 10.89 0.87
CA ASP A 50 13.75 10.73 2.13
C ASP A 50 14.58 9.83 3.06
N ASN A 51 15.41 10.43 3.92
CA ASN A 51 16.24 9.71 4.90
C ASN A 51 15.44 9.25 6.13
N LYS A 52 14.18 8.87 5.92
CA LYS A 52 13.27 8.40 6.97
C LYS A 52 13.35 6.89 7.15
N TRP A 53 12.48 6.41 8.04
CA TRP A 53 12.15 5.01 8.31
C TRP A 53 11.44 4.30 7.13
N LEU A 54 11.46 4.81 5.90
CA LEU A 54 10.76 4.23 4.75
C LEU A 54 11.75 3.54 3.80
N SER A 55 11.48 2.30 3.40
CA SER A 55 12.32 1.52 2.49
C SER A 55 11.50 0.82 1.42
N VAL A 56 12.18 0.39 0.34
CA VAL A 56 11.62 -0.47 -0.71
C VAL A 56 12.36 -1.80 -0.65
N ASP A 57 11.62 -2.89 -0.47
CA ASP A 57 12.17 -4.24 -0.51
C ASP A 57 11.70 -4.95 -1.78
N THR A 58 12.64 -5.52 -2.55
CA THR A 58 12.38 -6.10 -3.86
C THR A 58 12.12 -7.59 -3.82
N TRP A 59 12.19 -8.24 -2.65
CA TRP A 59 12.12 -9.69 -2.52
C TRP A 59 10.84 -10.28 -3.12
N GLU A 60 9.66 -9.69 -2.84
CA GLU A 60 8.40 -10.15 -3.42
C GLU A 60 8.40 -10.04 -4.95
N ALA A 61 8.87 -8.91 -5.47
CA ALA A 61 8.94 -8.64 -6.89
C ALA A 61 9.86 -9.62 -7.63
N GLU A 62 10.94 -10.05 -6.99
CA GLU A 62 11.96 -10.94 -7.54
C GLU A 62 11.61 -12.43 -7.46
N GLN A 63 10.50 -12.80 -6.82
CA GLN A 63 10.09 -14.20 -6.75
C GLN A 63 9.78 -14.77 -8.15
N PRO A 64 10.07 -16.06 -8.40
CA PRO A 64 9.80 -16.67 -9.71
C PRO A 64 8.31 -16.82 -10.04
N PHE A 65 7.41 -16.63 -9.06
CA PHE A 65 5.96 -16.71 -9.20
C PHE A 65 5.27 -15.69 -8.29
N TRP A 66 3.97 -15.48 -8.49
CA TRP A 66 3.17 -14.68 -7.57
C TRP A 66 3.22 -15.27 -6.16
N THR A 67 3.47 -14.40 -5.19
CA THR A 67 3.64 -14.77 -3.78
C THR A 67 2.45 -14.30 -2.96
N PRO A 68 1.76 -15.21 -2.25
CA PRO A 68 0.72 -14.84 -1.30
C PRO A 68 1.26 -13.92 -0.18
N VAL A 69 0.45 -12.95 0.25
CA VAL A 69 0.86 -11.93 1.25
C VAL A 69 1.36 -12.54 2.56
N ASN A 70 0.85 -13.70 2.98
CA ASN A 70 1.33 -14.35 4.20
C ASN A 70 2.80 -14.76 4.07
N LEU A 71 3.25 -15.22 2.90
CA LEU A 71 4.66 -15.58 2.70
C LEU A 71 5.56 -14.35 2.64
N VAL A 72 5.06 -13.24 2.09
CA VAL A 72 5.75 -11.94 2.13
C VAL A 72 5.91 -11.46 3.58
N LEU A 73 4.85 -11.55 4.38
CA LEU A 73 4.89 -11.20 5.80
C LEU A 73 5.83 -12.13 6.58
N ASP A 74 5.80 -13.45 6.34
CA ASP A 74 6.71 -14.42 6.96
C ASP A 74 8.18 -14.08 6.66
N HIS A 75 8.48 -13.65 5.44
CA HIS A 75 9.81 -13.23 5.02
C HIS A 75 10.28 -12.00 5.80
N HIS A 76 9.49 -10.91 5.78
CA HIS A 76 9.87 -9.68 6.50
C HIS A 76 9.85 -9.87 8.02
N TYR A 77 8.98 -10.70 8.56
CA TYR A 77 8.92 -10.98 9.99
C TYR A 77 10.23 -11.60 10.50
N LYS A 78 10.82 -12.53 9.75
CA LYS A 78 12.14 -13.09 10.11
C LYS A 78 13.24 -12.02 10.08
N ILE A 79 13.24 -11.18 9.05
CA ILE A 79 14.24 -10.12 8.87
C ILE A 79 14.15 -9.09 10.01
N ILE A 80 12.95 -8.59 10.30
CA ILE A 80 12.77 -7.55 11.32
C ILE A 80 13.05 -8.07 12.73
N LYS A 81 12.73 -9.34 13.04
CA LYS A 81 13.10 -9.97 14.32
C LYS A 81 14.61 -10.08 14.47
N GLN A 82 15.32 -10.47 13.41
CA GLN A 82 16.77 -10.52 13.41
C GLN A 82 17.41 -9.12 13.54
N LYS A 83 16.83 -8.12 12.87
CA LYS A 83 17.37 -6.76 12.78
C LYS A 83 17.11 -5.93 14.04
N TYR A 84 15.92 -6.06 14.64
CA TYR A 84 15.44 -5.19 15.72
C TYR A 84 15.14 -5.92 17.03
N GLY A 85 15.17 -7.26 17.04
CA GLY A 85 14.96 -8.09 18.22
C GLY A 85 13.60 -8.77 18.27
N GLU A 86 13.50 -9.81 19.11
CA GLU A 86 12.34 -10.71 19.20
C GLU A 86 11.06 -10.03 19.69
N ASP A 87 11.14 -8.87 20.34
CA ASP A 87 9.97 -8.12 20.82
C ASP A 87 9.37 -7.20 19.74
N THR A 88 9.98 -7.12 18.55
CA THR A 88 9.51 -6.22 17.48
C THR A 88 8.24 -6.74 16.80
N GLU A 89 7.22 -5.90 16.69
CA GLU A 89 5.98 -6.23 15.97
C GLU A 89 6.05 -5.86 14.47
N LEU A 90 5.55 -6.74 13.61
CA LEU A 90 5.31 -6.45 12.19
C LEU A 90 3.81 -6.31 11.97
N ARG A 91 3.35 -5.24 11.33
CA ARG A 91 1.94 -5.05 10.97
C ARG A 91 1.80 -4.84 9.47
N LEU A 92 0.75 -5.40 8.87
CA LEU A 92 0.38 -5.13 7.49
C LEU A 92 -0.29 -3.75 7.38
N LEU A 93 0.34 -2.79 6.70
CA LEU A 93 -0.26 -1.50 6.41
C LEU A 93 -1.12 -1.60 5.15
N ALA A 94 -2.42 -1.33 5.27
CA ALA A 94 -3.42 -1.56 4.22
C ALA A 94 -4.46 -0.44 4.14
N GLY A 95 -5.11 -0.31 2.99
CA GLY A 95 -6.33 0.49 2.83
C GLY A 95 -7.58 -0.28 3.26
N SER A 96 -8.69 0.45 3.45
CA SER A 96 -10.03 -0.12 3.70
C SER A 96 -10.46 -1.12 2.62
N ASP A 97 -10.10 -0.85 1.37
CA ASP A 97 -10.41 -1.69 0.21
C ASP A 97 -9.82 -3.10 0.34
N LEU A 98 -8.54 -3.23 0.71
CA LEU A 98 -7.88 -4.52 0.91
C LEU A 98 -8.54 -5.29 2.07
N VAL A 99 -8.74 -4.64 3.22
CA VAL A 99 -9.35 -5.26 4.39
C VAL A 99 -10.79 -5.71 4.08
N GLN A 100 -11.56 -4.92 3.33
CA GLN A 100 -12.88 -5.31 2.88
C GLN A 100 -12.83 -6.56 1.99
N THR A 101 -11.84 -6.69 1.10
CA THR A 101 -11.71 -7.92 0.30
C THR A 101 -11.43 -9.15 1.16
N MET A 102 -10.71 -9.02 2.28
CA MET A 102 -10.40 -10.13 3.20
C MET A 102 -11.64 -10.73 3.88
N LEU A 103 -12.75 -10.00 3.91
CA LEU A 103 -14.04 -10.50 4.39
C LEU A 103 -14.69 -11.50 3.40
N ASN A 104 -14.23 -11.54 2.15
CA ASN A 104 -14.79 -12.44 1.13
C ASN A 104 -14.03 -13.78 1.10
N PRO A 105 -14.66 -14.89 1.54
CA PRO A 105 -14.01 -16.20 1.61
C PRO A 105 -13.66 -16.80 0.24
N THR A 106 -14.23 -16.31 -0.85
CA THR A 106 -13.88 -16.75 -2.21
C THR A 106 -12.58 -16.13 -2.71
N LYS A 107 -12.22 -14.96 -2.17
CA LYS A 107 -10.95 -14.28 -2.48
C LYS A 107 -9.86 -14.60 -1.46
N TRP A 108 -10.24 -14.78 -0.20
CA TRP A 108 -9.32 -15.00 0.91
C TRP A 108 -9.73 -16.20 1.73
N SER A 109 -8.81 -17.15 1.90
CA SER A 109 -9.04 -18.24 2.86
C SER A 109 -9.18 -17.67 4.27
N PRO A 110 -10.29 -17.95 4.99
CA PRO A 110 -10.45 -17.47 6.36
C PRO A 110 -9.32 -17.93 7.30
N LYS A 111 -8.73 -19.10 7.04
CA LYS A 111 -7.57 -19.61 7.77
C LYS A 111 -6.35 -18.71 7.58
N PHE A 112 -6.13 -18.19 6.37
CA PHE A 112 -5.00 -17.31 6.07
C PHE A 112 -5.20 -15.91 6.64
N VAL A 113 -6.40 -15.35 6.57
CA VAL A 113 -6.66 -14.04 7.20
C VAL A 113 -6.53 -14.14 8.72
N ASN A 114 -6.99 -15.25 9.32
CA ASN A 114 -6.77 -15.51 10.74
C ASN A 114 -5.28 -15.64 11.11
N TYR A 115 -4.47 -16.25 10.24
CA TYR A 115 -3.04 -16.33 10.44
C TYR A 115 -2.37 -14.94 10.38
N ILE A 116 -2.70 -14.13 9.37
CA ILE A 116 -2.15 -12.77 9.21
C ILE A 116 -2.50 -11.90 10.42
N THR A 117 -3.78 -11.86 10.79
CA THR A 117 -4.25 -11.04 11.91
C THR A 117 -3.64 -11.45 13.24
N ARG A 118 -3.58 -12.76 13.54
CA ARG A 118 -3.05 -13.22 14.84
C ARG A 118 -1.53 -13.19 14.96
N THR A 119 -0.79 -13.27 13.85
CA THR A 119 0.68 -13.34 13.85
C THR A 119 1.31 -11.95 13.69
N TYR A 120 0.69 -11.09 12.89
CA TYR A 120 1.22 -9.78 12.52
C TYR A 120 0.30 -8.65 12.97
N GLY A 121 -0.99 -8.77 12.65
CA GLY A 121 -1.94 -7.68 12.78
C GLY A 121 -1.95 -6.78 11.55
N ILE A 122 -2.97 -5.93 11.48
CA ILE A 122 -3.23 -5.06 10.33
C ILE A 122 -3.42 -3.64 10.85
N THR A 123 -2.80 -2.68 10.18
CA THR A 123 -3.08 -1.26 10.35
C THR A 123 -3.80 -0.78 9.10
N CYS A 124 -5.09 -0.50 9.23
CA CYS A 124 -5.98 -0.14 8.14
C CYS A 124 -6.19 1.37 8.11
N ILE A 125 -5.71 2.04 7.05
CA ILE A 125 -5.98 3.45 6.82
C ILE A 125 -7.24 3.59 5.98
N THR A 126 -8.22 4.33 6.48
CA THR A 126 -9.50 4.57 5.81
C THR A 126 -9.64 6.05 5.46
N ARG A 127 -10.26 6.38 4.33
CA ARG A 127 -10.49 7.78 3.96
C ARG A 127 -11.70 8.33 4.72
N SER A 128 -11.64 9.60 5.08
CA SER A 128 -12.78 10.35 5.62
C SER A 128 -13.98 10.39 4.65
N SER A 129 -13.76 10.33 3.33
CA SER A 129 -14.86 10.23 2.35
C SER A 129 -15.59 8.87 2.39
N ASP A 130 -15.00 7.84 2.99
CA ASP A 130 -15.60 6.52 3.12
C ASP A 130 -16.53 6.42 4.36
N THR A 131 -16.76 7.53 5.07
CA THR A 131 -17.71 7.60 6.21
C THR A 131 -19.14 7.93 5.80
N GLU A 132 -19.39 8.26 4.53
CA GLU A 132 -20.73 8.50 3.98
C GLU A 132 -21.09 7.47 2.90
N VAL A 133 -21.20 6.21 3.29
CA VAL A 133 -21.84 5.20 2.43
C VAL A 133 -23.35 5.39 2.55
N ASN A 134 -24.09 5.28 1.44
CA ASN A 134 -25.56 5.37 1.29
C ASN A 134 -26.41 4.39 2.15
N ARG A 135 -25.95 3.98 3.33
CA ARG A 135 -26.56 3.02 4.25
C ARG A 135 -26.57 3.46 5.73
N GLY A 136 -25.99 4.61 6.07
CA GLY A 136 -25.98 5.16 7.44
C GLY A 136 -24.81 4.70 8.31
N ASP A 137 -24.04 3.70 7.87
CA ASP A 137 -22.85 3.19 8.56
C ASP A 137 -21.57 3.58 7.78
N SER A 138 -20.51 4.00 8.49
CA SER A 138 -19.17 4.24 7.93
C SER A 138 -18.49 2.96 7.43
N ILE A 139 -17.48 3.06 6.57
CA ILE A 139 -16.72 1.87 6.12
C ILE A 139 -16.11 1.08 7.28
N ILE A 140 -15.69 1.75 8.36
CA ILE A 140 -15.13 1.12 9.55
C ILE A 140 -16.21 0.31 10.26
N GLU A 141 -17.41 0.86 10.42
CA GLU A 141 -18.55 0.16 11.05
C GLU A 141 -18.94 -1.07 10.24
N TYR A 142 -19.05 -0.94 8.91
CA TYR A 142 -19.30 -2.07 8.02
C TYR A 142 -18.25 -3.17 8.19
N ILE A 143 -16.95 -2.82 8.06
CA ILE A 143 -15.86 -3.80 8.17
C ILE A 143 -15.89 -4.45 9.57
N THR A 144 -16.07 -3.67 10.63
CA THR A 144 -16.07 -4.16 12.01
C THR A 144 -17.27 -5.08 12.30
N LYS A 145 -18.42 -4.82 11.70
CA LYS A 145 -19.62 -5.65 11.85
C LYS A 145 -19.44 -7.03 11.19
N GLU A 146 -18.92 -7.05 9.98
CA GLU A 146 -18.74 -8.29 9.19
C GLU A 146 -17.49 -9.07 9.60
N MET A 147 -16.52 -8.42 10.24
CA MET A 147 -15.27 -9.04 10.70
C MET A 147 -15.51 -10.04 11.85
N PRO A 148 -14.92 -11.25 11.79
CA PRO A 148 -14.89 -12.18 12.91
C PRO A 148 -14.32 -11.55 14.19
N ASN A 149 -14.96 -11.79 15.35
CA ASN A 149 -14.56 -11.18 16.62
C ASN A 149 -13.08 -11.38 16.97
N GLN A 150 -12.52 -12.55 16.64
CA GLN A 150 -11.12 -12.87 16.88
C GLN A 150 -10.14 -12.00 16.10
N TRP A 151 -10.55 -11.32 15.02
CA TRP A 151 -9.70 -10.41 14.25
C TRP A 151 -9.72 -8.99 14.80
N LYS A 152 -10.80 -8.56 15.45
CA LYS A 152 -11.05 -7.16 15.82
C LYS A 152 -9.94 -6.54 16.67
N GLN A 153 -9.41 -7.30 17.63
CA GLN A 153 -8.31 -6.84 18.49
C GLN A 153 -6.95 -6.74 17.76
N HIS A 154 -6.86 -7.26 16.53
CA HIS A 154 -5.63 -7.31 15.74
C HIS A 154 -5.67 -6.38 14.51
N VAL A 155 -6.80 -5.70 14.27
CA VAL A 155 -6.94 -4.72 13.19
C VAL A 155 -7.13 -3.34 13.81
N GLU A 156 -6.16 -2.46 13.58
CA GLU A 156 -6.20 -1.08 14.03
C GLU A 156 -6.68 -0.20 12.88
N PHE A 157 -7.63 0.72 13.13
CA PHE A 157 -8.15 1.62 12.11
C PHE A 157 -7.63 3.04 12.32
N ILE A 158 -7.09 3.65 11.28
CA ILE A 158 -6.63 5.04 11.28
C ILE A 158 -7.45 5.80 10.22
N VAL A 159 -8.13 6.86 10.65
CA VAL A 159 -8.91 7.72 9.74
C VAL A 159 -7.99 8.79 9.17
N ASP A 160 -7.80 8.78 7.85
CA ASP A 160 -7.19 9.88 7.13
C ASP A 160 -8.21 11.04 7.01
N THR A 161 -7.98 12.09 7.79
CA THR A 161 -8.84 13.27 7.84
C THR A 161 -8.67 14.19 6.63
N MET A 162 -7.62 13.99 5.83
CA MET A 162 -7.40 14.74 4.60
C MET A 162 -8.03 14.03 3.41
N THR A 163 -8.77 14.77 2.59
CA THR A 163 -9.38 14.22 1.38
C THR A 163 -8.34 14.07 0.27
N ASN A 164 -7.75 12.88 0.17
CA ASN A 164 -6.89 12.52 -0.95
C ASN A 164 -7.47 11.33 -1.74
N ASP A 165 -8.23 11.64 -2.80
CA ASP A 165 -8.80 10.64 -3.72
C ASP A 165 -7.95 10.42 -4.98
N ILE A 166 -6.63 10.37 -4.77
CA ILE A 166 -5.67 9.93 -5.79
C ILE A 166 -5.64 8.40 -5.82
N SER A 167 -5.75 7.81 -7.01
CA SER A 167 -5.56 6.37 -7.23
C SER A 167 -4.69 6.13 -8.46
N SER A 168 -3.91 5.04 -8.47
CA SER A 168 -3.07 4.72 -9.63
C SER A 168 -3.88 4.53 -10.91
N THR A 169 -5.15 4.11 -10.81
CA THR A 169 -6.04 4.00 -11.98
C THR A 169 -6.36 5.37 -12.57
N LYS A 170 -6.70 6.36 -11.74
CA LYS A 170 -6.93 7.75 -12.21
C LYS A 170 -5.66 8.37 -12.77
N VAL A 171 -4.51 8.18 -12.11
CA VAL A 171 -3.21 8.67 -12.59
C VAL A 171 -2.88 8.12 -13.98
N ARG A 172 -3.03 6.80 -14.18
CA ARG A 172 -2.80 6.18 -15.50
C ARG A 172 -3.76 6.69 -16.58
N ALA A 173 -5.04 6.91 -16.24
CA ALA A 173 -6.01 7.46 -17.18
C ALA A 173 -5.64 8.88 -17.62
N GLN A 174 -5.30 9.76 -16.67
CA GLN A 174 -4.85 11.13 -16.95
C GLN A 174 -3.60 11.14 -17.84
N LEU A 175 -2.62 10.28 -17.56
CA LEU A 175 -1.41 10.13 -18.37
C LEU A 175 -1.70 9.67 -19.79
N ALA A 176 -2.60 8.71 -19.98
CA ALA A 176 -3.00 8.20 -21.29
C ALA A 176 -3.77 9.26 -22.11
N GLU A 177 -4.47 10.17 -21.45
CA GLU A 177 -5.18 11.30 -22.06
C GLU A 177 -4.29 12.54 -22.28
N GLY A 178 -3.00 12.47 -21.89
CA GLY A 178 -2.04 13.56 -22.06
C GLY A 178 -2.14 14.68 -21.01
N TYR A 179 -2.91 14.47 -19.93
CA TYR A 179 -2.97 15.42 -18.82
C TYR A 179 -1.72 15.33 -17.93
N SER A 180 -1.35 16.47 -17.36
CA SER A 180 -0.30 16.53 -16.34
C SER A 180 -0.76 15.88 -15.03
N VAL A 181 0.14 15.09 -14.44
CA VAL A 181 -0.01 14.53 -13.08
C VAL A 181 1.01 15.14 -12.10
N LYS A 182 1.58 16.29 -12.46
CA LYS A 182 2.48 17.05 -11.57
C LYS A 182 1.75 17.42 -10.29
N TYR A 183 2.47 17.41 -9.17
CA TYR A 183 1.94 17.64 -7.80
C TYR A 183 1.02 16.53 -7.25
N ILE A 184 0.72 15.51 -8.06
CA ILE A 184 0.01 14.28 -7.65
C ILE A 184 1.02 13.13 -7.48
N VAL A 185 1.97 13.03 -8.41
CA VAL A 185 3.05 12.04 -8.43
C VAL A 185 4.40 12.76 -8.29
N PRO A 186 5.39 12.19 -7.59
CA PRO A 186 6.73 12.77 -7.54
C PRO A 186 7.32 13.01 -8.94
N ASP A 187 7.92 14.19 -9.16
CA ASP A 187 8.47 14.60 -10.46
C ASP A 187 9.47 13.57 -11.03
N VAL A 188 10.26 12.93 -10.16
CA VAL A 188 11.20 11.87 -10.54
C VAL A 188 10.51 10.62 -11.10
N ALA A 189 9.36 10.21 -10.53
CA ALA A 189 8.59 9.09 -11.05
C ALA A 189 7.89 9.48 -12.36
N ILE A 190 7.44 10.72 -12.50
CA ILE A 190 6.91 11.25 -13.78
C ILE A 190 7.98 11.19 -14.88
N ALA A 191 9.22 11.57 -14.57
CA ALA A 191 10.33 11.49 -15.52
C ALA A 191 10.59 10.04 -15.99
N ILE A 192 10.59 9.08 -15.07
CA ILE A 192 10.74 7.65 -15.39
C ILE A 192 9.58 7.15 -16.27
N ILE A 193 8.34 7.56 -15.96
CA ILE A 193 7.15 7.21 -16.75
C ILE A 193 7.33 7.65 -18.21
N TYR A 194 7.75 8.89 -18.44
CA TYR A 194 7.96 9.40 -19.80
C TYR A 194 9.17 8.78 -20.48
N TYR A 195 10.27 8.56 -19.76
CA TYR A 195 11.48 7.95 -20.31
C TYR A 195 11.23 6.56 -20.91
N TYR A 196 10.43 5.73 -20.22
CA TYR A 196 10.06 4.39 -20.69
C TYR A 196 8.76 4.34 -21.50
N GLY A 197 8.09 5.46 -21.73
CA GLY A 197 6.80 5.49 -22.44
C GLY A 197 5.70 4.69 -21.73
N LEU A 198 5.71 4.68 -20.39
CA LEU A 198 4.74 3.91 -19.60
C LEU A 198 3.33 4.49 -19.73
N TYR A 199 2.32 3.63 -19.59
CA TYR A 199 0.90 4.02 -19.50
C TYR A 199 0.33 4.75 -20.72
N ASN A 200 0.89 4.50 -21.91
CA ASN A 200 0.56 5.24 -23.15
C ASN A 200 0.72 6.76 -23.00
N SER A 201 1.62 7.18 -22.10
CA SER A 201 1.87 8.59 -21.85
C SER A 201 2.79 9.16 -22.92
N THR A 202 2.57 10.43 -23.25
CA THR A 202 3.49 11.21 -24.08
C THR A 202 3.96 12.39 -23.23
N ALA A 203 5.27 12.64 -23.19
CA ALA A 203 5.79 13.83 -22.52
C ALA A 203 5.12 15.07 -23.16
N PRO A 204 4.64 16.04 -22.36
CA PRO A 204 4.10 17.28 -22.92
C PRO A 204 5.17 17.89 -23.82
N THR A 205 4.82 18.17 -25.08
CA THR A 205 5.66 19.00 -25.94
C THR A 205 5.91 20.29 -25.16
N ALA A 206 7.16 20.62 -24.88
CA ALA A 206 7.49 21.87 -24.20
C ALA A 206 6.71 22.99 -24.89
N LEU A 207 5.90 23.73 -24.13
CA LEU A 207 5.28 24.95 -24.65
C LEU A 207 6.46 25.85 -25.01
N VAL A 208 6.77 25.88 -26.31
CA VAL A 208 7.69 26.87 -26.87
C VAL A 208 6.94 28.18 -26.76
N THR A 209 7.19 28.90 -25.68
CA THR A 209 6.82 30.31 -25.51
C THR A 209 8.08 31.14 -25.51
#